data_AF-A0A089P308-F1
#
_entry.id   AF-A0A089P308-F1
#
_cell.length_a   1.000
_cell.length_b   1.000
_cell.length_c   1.000
_cell.angle_alpha   90.00
_cell.angle_beta   90.00
_cell.angle_gamma   90.00
#
_symmetry.space_group_name_H-M   'P 1'
#
loop_
_entity.id
_entity.type
_entity.pdbx_description
1 polymer ?
#
loop_
_entity_poly.entity_id
_entity_poly.type
_entity_poly.pdbx_seq_one_letter_code
_entity_poly.pdbx_strand_id
1 'polypeptide(L)' 'MSSQISYKKRIKKKLSFFEGGHQLEKLEFALAIAQTNGDEKKSIVLRKKIVELGGNVEEPGT' A
#
# COMPACT_ATOMS: atom_id res chain seq x y z
N MET A 1 -50.19 11.37 -5.18
CA MET A 1 -49.48 10.21 -4.59
C MET A 1 -48.14 10.05 -5.29
N SER A 2 -47.09 9.92 -4.49
CA SER A 2 -45.66 9.99 -4.86
C SER A 2 -45.17 8.77 -5.64
N SER A 3 -44.56 8.98 -6.81
CA SER A 3 -43.77 7.93 -7.48
C SER A 3 -42.29 8.13 -7.12
N GLN A 4 -41.77 7.17 -6.38
CA GLN A 4 -40.44 7.20 -5.80
C GLN A 4 -39.36 7.21 -6.89
N ILE A 5 -38.50 8.23 -6.83
CA ILE A 5 -37.33 8.35 -7.68
C ILE A 5 -36.32 7.28 -7.21
N SER A 6 -36.09 6.28 -8.06
CA SER A 6 -35.13 5.21 -7.82
C SER A 6 -33.70 5.76 -7.91
N TYR A 7 -33.17 6.22 -6.78
CA TYR A 7 -31.82 6.75 -6.70
C TYR A 7 -30.78 5.63 -6.54
N LYS A 8 -29.87 5.60 -7.52
CA LYS A 8 -28.46 5.19 -7.43
C LYS A 8 -28.18 3.80 -6.86
N LYS A 9 -27.96 2.85 -7.78
CA LYS A 9 -27.02 1.75 -7.58
C LYS A 9 -25.62 2.38 -7.41
N ARG A 10 -25.19 2.63 -6.17
CA ARG A 10 -23.81 3.02 -5.84
C ARG A 10 -22.91 1.88 -6.31
N ILE A 11 -22.29 2.05 -7.48
CA ILE A 11 -21.22 1.17 -7.94
C ILE A 11 -20.09 1.33 -6.92
N LYS A 12 -20.09 0.53 -5.85
CA LYS A 12 -18.92 0.25 -5.04
C LYS A 12 -17.98 -0.56 -5.93
N LYS A 13 -17.42 0.06 -6.97
CA LYS A 13 -16.20 -0.46 -7.57
C LYS A 13 -15.20 -0.35 -6.43
N LYS A 14 -14.96 -1.46 -5.72
CA LYS A 14 -13.70 -1.65 -5.00
C LYS A 14 -12.68 -1.39 -6.08
N LEU A 15 -12.10 -0.20 -6.07
CA LEU A 15 -10.99 0.19 -6.91
C LEU A 15 -9.81 -0.64 -6.42
N SER A 16 -9.82 -1.93 -6.73
CA SER A 16 -8.65 -2.80 -6.74
C SER A 16 -7.79 -2.36 -7.91
N PHE A 17 -7.40 -1.09 -7.94
CA PHE A 17 -6.22 -0.72 -8.70
C PHE A 17 -5.09 -1.45 -7.99
N PHE A 18 -4.47 -2.38 -8.70
CA PHE A 18 -3.26 -3.03 -8.26
C PHE A 18 -2.18 -1.95 -8.13
N GLU A 19 -2.16 -1.32 -6.97
CA GLU A 19 -1.27 -0.25 -6.57
C GLU A 19 0.06 -0.86 -6.09
N GLY A 20 0.53 -1.92 -6.75
CA GLY A 20 1.72 -2.66 -6.32
C GLY A 20 2.96 -1.77 -6.26
N GLY A 21 3.06 -0.80 -7.18
CA GLY A 21 4.09 0.24 -7.16
C GLY A 21 3.91 1.24 -6.02
N HIS A 22 2.74 1.88 -5.89
CA HIS A 22 2.61 2.92 -4.87
C HIS A 22 2.61 2.37 -3.43
N GLN A 23 2.34 1.08 -3.21
CA GLN A 23 2.50 0.50 -1.88
C GLN A 23 3.96 0.47 -1.44
N LEU A 24 4.87 0.09 -2.35
CA LEU A 24 6.31 0.12 -2.09
C LEU A 24 6.78 1.55 -1.88
N GLU A 25 6.39 2.48 -2.76
CA GLU A 25 6.72 3.91 -2.63
C GLU A 25 6.22 4.50 -1.30
N LYS A 26 5.01 4.14 -0.85
CA LYS A 26 4.48 4.58 0.46
C LYS A 26 5.33 4.07 1.63
N LEU A 27 5.83 2.85 1.53
CA LEU A 27 6.71 2.28 2.56
C LEU A 27 8.09 2.93 2.55
N GLU A 28 8.65 3.21 1.38
CA GLU A 28 9.92 3.94 1.23
C GLU A 28 9.82 5.36 1.79
N PHE A 29 8.72 6.07 1.49
CA PHE A 29 8.45 7.39 2.04
C PHE A 29 8.32 7.34 3.57
N ALA A 30 7.55 6.38 4.09
CA ALA A 30 7.43 6.19 5.55
C ALA A 30 8.78 5.84 6.20
N LEU A 31 9.64 5.09 5.51
CA LEU A 31 10.98 4.74 5.98
C LEU A 31 11.86 5.99 6.09
N ALA A 32 11.86 6.84 5.06
CA ALA A 32 12.59 8.11 5.08
C ALA A 32 12.18 8.97 6.28
N ILE A 33 10.87 9.11 6.53
CA ILE A 33 10.36 9.86 7.69
C ILE A 33 10.77 9.21 9.03
N ALA A 34 10.73 7.89 9.14
CA ALA A 34 11.17 7.20 10.36
C ALA A 34 12.67 7.43 10.62
N GLN A 35 13.49 7.42 9.57
CA GLN A 35 14.93 7.69 9.66
C GLN A 35 15.21 9.14 10.05
N THR A 36 14.51 10.12 9.46
CA THR A 36 14.68 11.54 9.84
C THR A 36 14.28 11.81 11.28
N ASN A 37 13.31 11.05 11.81
CA ASN A 37 12.86 11.16 13.19
C ASN A 37 13.70 10.34 14.18
N GLY A 38 14.68 9.55 13.71
CA GLY A 38 15.48 8.67 14.55
C GLY A 38 14.71 7.46 15.12
N ASP A 39 13.57 7.09 14.54
CA ASP A 39 12.73 5.99 15.02
C ASP A 39 13.21 4.65 14.47
N GLU A 40 14.31 4.14 15.04
CA GLU A 40 14.99 2.92 14.58
C GLU A 40 14.06 1.70 14.52
N LYS A 41 13.16 1.55 15.50
CA LYS A 41 12.21 0.44 15.55
C LYS A 41 11.27 0.46 14.36
N LYS A 42 10.71 1.63 14.02
CA LYS A 42 9.86 1.78 12.83
C LYS A 42 10.67 1.58 11.55
N SER A 43 11.89 2.10 11.48
CA SER A 43 12.76 1.90 10.32
C SER A 43 13.05 0.42 10.05
N ILE A 44 13.32 -0.39 11.08
CA ILE A 44 13.54 -1.83 10.95
C ILE A 44 12.28 -2.54 10.42
N VAL A 45 11.11 -2.22 10.99
CA VAL A 45 9.83 -2.82 10.55
C VAL A 45 9.50 -2.45 9.10
N LEU A 46 9.71 -1.19 8.72
CA LEU A 46 9.45 -0.72 7.36
C LEU A 46 10.42 -1.36 6.36
N ARG A 47 11.70 -1.49 6.69
CA ARG A 47 12.69 -2.22 5.86
C ARG A 47 12.27 -3.66 5.61
N LYS A 48 11.81 -4.39 6.63
CA LYS A 48 11.31 -5.76 6.45
C LYS A 48 10.13 -5.81 5.49
N LYS A 49 9.16 -4.92 5.65
CA LYS A 49 7.99 -4.85 4.74
C LYS A 49 8.36 -4.49 3.31
N ILE A 50 9.33 -3.58 3.11
CA ILE A 50 9.85 -3.22 1.79
C ILE A 50 10.50 -4.44 1.14
N VAL A 51 11.29 -5.21 1.88
CA VAL A 51 11.90 -6.46 1.38
C VAL A 51 10.83 -7.53 1.10
N GLU A 52 9.82 -7.68 1.95
CA GLU A 52 8.74 -8.65 1.71
C GLU A 52 7.88 -8.30 0.48
N LEU A 53 7.63 -7.00 0.24
CA LEU A 53 6.81 -6.53 -0.89
C LEU A 53 7.60 -6.36 -2.20
N GLY A 54 8.85 -5.91 -2.12
CA GLY A 54 9.74 -5.69 -3.27
C GLY A 54 10.63 -6.89 -3.61
N GLY A 55 10.83 -7.81 -2.66
CA GLY A 55 11.73 -8.96 -2.73
C GLY A 55 11.04 -10.29 -3.01
N ASN A 56 9.89 -10.28 -3.71
CA ASN A 56 9.43 -11.49 -4.41
C ASN A 56 10.20 -11.73 -5.73
N VAL A 57 11.34 -11.07 -5.91
CA VAL A 57 12.40 -11.46 -6.83
C VAL A 57 13.27 -12.48 -6.08
N GLU A 58 12.73 -13.68 -5.91
CA GLU A 58 13.61 -14.82 -5.72
C GLU A 58 14.47 -14.93 -7.00
N GLU A 59 15.71 -14.48 -6.94
CA GLU A 59 16.77 -15.24 -7.61
C GLU A 59 17.35 -16.19 -6.57
N PRO A 60 16.89 -17.44 -6.45
CA PRO A 60 17.76 -18.48 -5.98
C PRO A 60 18.64 -18.85 -7.18
N GLY A 61 19.72 -18.09 -7.37
CA GLY A 61 20.85 -18.59 -8.14
C GLY A 61 21.49 -19.73 -7.37
N THR A 62 21.34 -20.96 -7.86
CA THR A 62 22.41 -21.92 -8.25
C THR A 62 21.77 -23.22 -8.73
#